data_AF-A0A820H699-F1
#
_entry.id   AF-A0A820H699-F1
#
_cell.length_a   1.000
_cell.length_b   1.000
_cell.length_c   1.000
_cell.angle_alpha   90.00
_cell.angle_beta   90.00
_cell.angle_gamma   90.00
#
_symmetry.space_group_name_H-M   'P 1'
#
loop_
_entity.id
_entity.type
_entity.pdbx_description
1 polymer ?
#
loop_
_entity_poly.entity_id
_entity_poly.type
_entity_poly.pdbx_seq_one_letter_code
_entity_poly.pdbx_strand_id
1 'polypeptide(L)'
;MLLTFLILFGHVFFSQTAIFLCDFETICNDFDIDTNWGLTDGLHPESIDHDHTLNTSAGHYLFYSPKSLPPFYDINAKIKTKDWIEPSMDRAICFHMWYYTPESNLPFS
;
A
#
# COMPACT_ATOMS: atom_id res chain seq x y z
N MET A 1 32.73 -41.80 6.47
CA MET A 1 32.46 -40.73 7.45
C MET A 1 31.47 -39.79 6.78
N LEU A 2 30.21 -39.93 7.17
CA LEU A 2 29.00 -39.58 6.44
C LEU A 2 28.51 -38.20 6.92
N LEU A 3 29.24 -37.11 6.65
CA LEU A 3 28.87 -35.79 7.18
C LEU A 3 29.36 -34.61 6.33
N THR A 4 29.20 -34.68 5.01
CA THR A 4 29.48 -33.51 4.13
C THR A 4 28.52 -33.37 2.95
N PHE A 5 27.37 -34.05 3.00
CA PHE A 5 26.28 -33.93 2.03
C PHE A 5 25.03 -33.49 2.78
N LEU A 6 24.86 -32.20 3.05
CA LEU A 6 23.58 -31.54 3.40
C LEU A 6 23.75 -30.01 3.63
N ILE A 7 24.65 -29.36 2.89
CA ILE A 7 24.55 -27.91 2.66
C ILE A 7 24.08 -27.73 1.21
N LEU A 8 22.96 -28.37 0.88
CA LEU A 8 22.20 -28.07 -0.32
C LEU A 8 21.42 -26.79 -0.03
N PHE A 9 21.75 -25.71 -0.74
CA PHE A 9 20.77 -24.72 -1.20
C PHE A 9 19.72 -24.26 -0.19
N GLY A 10 20.12 -24.06 1.06
CA GLY A 10 19.38 -23.24 2.01
C GLY A 10 19.62 -21.78 1.65
N HIS A 11 19.12 -21.32 0.49
CA HIS A 11 18.63 -19.95 0.46
C HIS A 11 17.55 -19.93 1.53
N VAL A 12 17.96 -19.51 2.73
CA VAL A 12 17.04 -19.01 3.73
C VAL A 12 16.40 -17.84 3.03
N PHE A 13 15.33 -18.11 2.29
CA PHE A 13 14.38 -17.09 1.90
C PHE A 13 13.85 -16.62 3.24
N PHE A 14 14.48 -15.56 3.76
CA PHE A 14 13.82 -14.65 4.67
C PHE A 14 12.63 -14.13 3.87
N SER A 15 11.54 -14.89 3.88
CA SER A 15 10.22 -14.34 3.62
C SER A 15 10.02 -13.36 4.77
N GLN A 16 10.44 -12.12 4.57
CA GLN A 16 9.98 -11.03 5.41
C GLN A 16 8.48 -10.96 5.14
N THR A 17 7.70 -11.64 5.98
CA THR A 17 6.26 -11.46 6.02
C THR A 17 6.01 -10.01 6.38
N ALA A 18 5.37 -9.27 5.48
CA ALA A 18 4.94 -7.91 5.75
C ALA A 18 4.03 -7.93 6.99
N ILE A 19 4.24 -6.97 7.90
CA ILE A 19 3.43 -6.83 9.12
C ILE A 19 2.02 -6.38 8.74
N PHE A 20 1.93 -5.51 7.74
CA PHE A 20 0.69 -5.07 7.11
C PHE A 20 0.83 -5.24 5.61
N LEU A 21 -0.18 -5.87 4.98
CA LEU A 21 -0.25 -6.03 3.53
C LEU A 21 -1.66 -5.71 3.07
N CYS A 22 -1.75 -4.78 2.13
CA CYS A 22 -3.01 -4.35 1.54
C CYS A 22 -2.76 -3.99 0.08
N ASP A 23 -3.40 -4.73 -0.80
CA ASP A 23 -3.41 -4.52 -2.25
C ASP A 23 -4.76 -4.02 -2.77
N PHE A 24 -5.74 -3.83 -1.86
CA PHE A 24 -7.10 -3.33 -2.11
C PHE A 24 -8.02 -4.24 -2.94
N GLU A 25 -7.57 -5.43 -3.34
CA GLU A 25 -8.43 -6.43 -4.00
C GLU A 25 -9.43 -7.07 -3.03
N THR A 26 -9.17 -6.93 -1.74
CA THR A 26 -10.05 -7.32 -0.64
C THR A 26 -10.04 -6.27 0.47
N ILE A 27 -10.84 -6.50 1.52
CA ILE A 27 -10.95 -5.56 2.64
C ILE A 27 -9.63 -5.50 3.43
N CYS A 28 -9.00 -4.33 3.44
CA CYS A 28 -7.78 -4.07 4.20
C CYS A 28 -8.05 -3.71 5.66
N ASN A 29 -8.28 -4.74 6.48
CA ASN A 29 -8.68 -4.58 7.87
C ASN A 29 -7.62 -3.92 8.77
N ASP A 30 -6.35 -3.93 8.39
CA ASP A 30 -5.25 -3.36 9.18
C ASP A 30 -5.23 -1.82 9.18
N PHE A 31 -6.01 -1.18 8.31
CA PHE A 31 -6.00 0.26 8.13
C PHE A 31 -7.38 0.89 8.43
N ASP A 32 -7.35 2.07 9.04
CA ASP A 32 -8.44 3.04 9.07
C ASP A 32 -8.20 4.07 7.97
N ILE A 33 -9.00 3.96 6.91
CA ILE A 33 -8.98 4.86 5.76
C ILE A 33 -10.14 5.84 5.94
N ASP A 34 -9.86 7.15 5.96
CA ASP A 34 -10.93 8.14 6.11
C ASP A 34 -11.80 8.27 4.85
N THR A 35 -12.91 8.99 4.99
CA THR A 35 -13.91 9.16 3.92
C THR A 35 -13.47 10.10 2.80
N ASN A 36 -12.29 10.71 2.90
CA ASN A 36 -11.75 11.56 1.85
C ASN A 36 -11.08 10.73 0.75
N TRP A 37 -10.73 9.46 1.04
CA TRP A 37 -10.28 8.49 0.06
C TRP A 37 -11.46 7.76 -0.59
N GLY A 38 -11.37 7.57 -1.90
CA GLY A 38 -12.23 6.65 -2.64
C GLY A 38 -11.49 5.36 -2.97
N LEU A 39 -12.24 4.26 -3.13
CA LEU A 39 -11.75 3.01 -3.73
C LEU A 39 -12.18 3.00 -5.20
N THR A 40 -11.23 2.79 -6.11
CA THR A 40 -11.56 2.66 -7.54
C THR A 40 -12.08 1.27 -7.87
N ASP A 41 -12.90 1.17 -8.92
CA ASP A 41 -13.32 -0.07 -9.57
C ASP A 41 -12.74 -0.20 -10.99
N GLY A 42 -11.71 0.60 -11.32
CA GLY A 42 -11.08 0.65 -12.64
C GLY A 42 -11.91 1.36 -13.72
N LEU A 43 -13.04 1.99 -13.37
CA LEU A 43 -13.96 2.63 -14.32
C LEU A 43 -14.05 4.17 -14.19
N HIS A 44 -13.22 4.80 -13.34
CA HIS A 44 -13.32 6.24 -13.09
C HIS A 44 -12.55 7.07 -14.16
N PRO A 45 -13.15 8.09 -14.80
CA PRO A 45 -12.55 8.80 -15.95
C PRO A 45 -11.26 9.58 -15.67
N GLU A 46 -11.06 10.04 -14.43
CA GLU A 46 -9.87 10.80 -14.01
C GLU A 46 -8.80 9.90 -13.37
N SER A 47 -8.96 8.59 -13.50
CA SER A 47 -8.17 7.58 -12.79
C SER A 47 -7.35 6.74 -13.76
N ILE A 48 -6.29 6.09 -13.27
CA ILE A 48 -5.52 5.13 -14.07
C ILE A 48 -6.38 3.88 -14.32
N ASP A 49 -6.29 3.32 -15.53
CA ASP A 49 -7.14 2.21 -15.96
C ASP A 49 -6.65 0.84 -15.46
N HIS A 50 -5.62 0.81 -14.60
CA HIS A 50 -5.10 -0.39 -13.96
C HIS A 50 -4.40 -0.07 -12.64
N ASP A 51 -4.42 -1.02 -11.71
CA ASP A 51 -3.67 -0.96 -10.46
C ASP A 51 -2.27 -1.62 -10.59
N HIS A 52 -1.46 -1.55 -9.54
CA HIS A 52 -0.11 -2.15 -9.54
C HIS A 52 -0.08 -3.64 -9.18
N THR A 53 -1.17 -4.18 -8.63
CA THR A 53 -1.26 -5.58 -8.17
C THR A 53 -1.62 -6.50 -9.33
N LEU A 54 -2.71 -6.20 -10.04
CA LEU A 54 -3.21 -7.01 -11.14
C LEU A 54 -2.76 -6.48 -12.50
N ASN A 55 -2.43 -5.19 -12.61
CA ASN A 55 -2.07 -4.53 -13.87
C ASN A 55 -3.17 -4.72 -14.93
N THR A 56 -4.43 -4.68 -14.50
CA THR A 56 -5.64 -4.72 -15.33
C THR A 56 -6.69 -3.76 -14.81
N SER A 57 -7.69 -3.45 -15.62
CA SER A 57 -8.84 -2.61 -15.23
C SER A 57 -9.79 -3.25 -14.22
N ALA A 58 -9.54 -4.49 -13.81
CA ALA A 58 -10.30 -5.14 -12.74
C ALA A 58 -9.66 -4.93 -11.35
N GLY A 59 -8.46 -4.33 -11.30
CA GLY A 59 -7.75 -4.07 -10.04
C GLY A 59 -8.24 -2.81 -9.33
N HIS A 60 -7.95 -2.76 -8.03
CA HIS A 60 -8.45 -1.74 -7.13
C HIS A 60 -7.30 -0.99 -6.47
N TYR A 61 -7.49 0.30 -6.19
CA TYR A 61 -6.56 1.12 -5.43
C TYR A 61 -7.28 2.30 -4.77
N LEU A 62 -6.63 2.93 -3.79
CA LEU A 62 -7.13 4.15 -3.19
C LEU A 62 -6.80 5.37 -4.03
N PHE A 63 -7.77 6.26 -4.20
CA PHE A 63 -7.58 7.54 -4.84
C PHE A 63 -8.05 8.69 -3.96
N TYR A 64 -7.38 9.82 -4.09
CA TYR A 64 -7.81 11.09 -3.52
C TYR A 64 -8.00 12.08 -4.67
N SER A 65 -9.20 12.64 -4.76
CA SER A 65 -9.51 13.74 -5.66
C SER A 65 -9.97 14.92 -4.80
N PRO A 66 -9.17 16.00 -4.69
CA PRO A 66 -9.58 17.18 -3.94
C PRO A 66 -10.85 17.76 -4.57
N LYS A 67 -11.95 17.79 -3.81
CA LYS A 67 -13.18 18.45 -4.28
C LYS A 67 -12.88 19.93 -4.47
N SER A 68 -12.99 20.41 -5.70
CA SER A 68 -12.71 21.79 -6.11
C SER A 68 -13.80 22.80 -5.71
N LEU A 69 -14.64 22.50 -4.71
CA LEU A 69 -15.79 23.32 -4.34
C LEU A 69 -15.65 23.97 -2.94
N PRO A 70 -15.67 25.31 -2.84
CA PRO A 70 -15.70 26.04 -1.57
C PRO A 70 -16.96 25.76 -0.73
N PRO A 71 -16.94 25.89 0.61
CA PRO A 71 -15.87 26.39 1.46
C PRO A 71 -15.10 25.30 2.23
N PHE A 72 -15.39 24.03 1.99
CA PHE A 72 -14.85 22.91 2.79
C PHE A 72 -13.70 22.23 2.04
N TYR A 73 -12.54 22.86 2.12
CA TYR A 73 -11.26 22.22 1.82
C TYR A 73 -10.88 21.30 3.00
N ASP A 74 -11.60 20.19 3.21
CA ASP A 74 -10.97 19.13 3.99
C ASP A 74 -9.96 18.41 3.09
N ILE A 75 -8.78 19.01 3.02
CA ILE A 75 -7.63 18.49 2.29
C ILE A 75 -6.89 17.41 3.08
N ASN A 76 -7.35 17.08 4.28
CA ASN A 76 -6.61 16.19 5.17
C ASN A 76 -7.07 14.74 5.02
N ALA A 77 -6.83 14.16 3.84
CA ALA A 77 -7.02 12.74 3.63
C ALA A 77 -5.95 11.94 4.40
N LYS A 78 -6.39 11.02 5.26
CA LYS A 78 -5.54 10.25 6.19
C LYS A 78 -5.83 8.77 6.10
N ILE A 79 -4.75 7.99 6.20
CA ILE A 79 -4.77 6.54 6.37
C ILE A 79 -3.95 6.25 7.63
N LYS A 80 -4.49 5.45 8.54
CA LYS A 80 -3.83 5.06 9.79
C LYS A 80 -3.81 3.55 9.92
N THR A 81 -2.77 2.99 10.51
CA THR A 81 -2.78 1.60 10.97
C THR A 81 -3.63 1.49 12.23
N LYS A 82 -4.44 0.43 12.34
CA LYS A 82 -5.29 0.20 13.53
C LYS A 82 -4.48 -0.24 14.73
N ASP A 83 -3.63 -1.24 14.53
CA ASP A 83 -2.91 -1.93 15.60
C ASP A 83 -1.38 -1.79 15.43
N TRP A 84 -0.89 -0.54 15.45
CA TRP A 84 0.55 -0.29 15.41
C TRP A 84 1.22 -0.77 16.70
N ILE A 85 2.08 -1.78 16.59
CA ILE A 85 2.98 -2.20 17.65
C ILE A 85 4.36 -1.65 17.31
N GLU A 86 4.88 -0.78 18.18
CA GLU A 86 6.20 -0.19 17.99
C GLU A 86 7.24 -1.31 17.87
N PRO A 87 8.08 -1.30 16.82
CA PRO A 87 9.02 -2.38 16.58
C PRO A 87 10.11 -2.36 17.63
N SER A 88 10.66 -3.54 17.95
CA SER A 88 11.88 -3.60 18.78
C SER A 88 13.00 -2.78 18.13
N MET A 89 13.77 -2.05 18.93
CA MET A 89 14.92 -1.24 18.48
C MET A 89 15.94 -2.04 17.62
N ASP A 90 15.95 -3.36 17.75
CA ASP A 90 16.86 -4.26 17.03
C ASP A 90 16.35 -4.67 15.63
N ARG A 91 15.19 -4.17 15.19
CA ARG A 91 14.60 -4.50 13.89
C ARG A 91 14.14 -3.24 13.15
N ALA A 92 14.74 -2.99 12.00
CA ALA A 92 14.22 -2.00 11.06
C ALA A 92 12.94 -2.52 10.40
N ILE A 93 11.98 -1.62 10.21
CA ILE A 93 10.78 -1.86 9.40
C ILE A 93 10.87 -1.04 8.12
N CYS A 94 10.49 -1.66 7.01
CA CYS A 94 10.36 -1.01 5.73
C CYS A 94 8.89 -0.69 5.45
N PHE A 95 8.60 0.55 5.10
CA PHE A 95 7.34 0.95 4.52
C PHE A 95 7.50 1.02 3.00
N HIS A 96 6.61 0.37 2.26
CA HIS A 96 6.61 0.36 0.81
C HIS A 96 5.18 0.56 0.31
N MET A 97 4.99 1.50 -0.61
CA MET A 97 3.75 1.61 -1.38
C MET A 97 4.05 2.00 -2.82
N TRP A 98 3.11 1.68 -3.69
CA TRP A 98 2.99 2.28 -5.01
C TRP A 98 2.13 3.54 -4.92
N TYR A 99 2.46 4.57 -5.70
CA TYR A 99 1.64 5.76 -5.83
C TYR A 99 1.67 6.27 -7.27
N TYR A 100 0.61 6.96 -7.67
CA TYR A 100 0.50 7.65 -8.93
C TYR A 100 -0.01 9.07 -8.69
N THR A 101 0.64 10.05 -9.32
CA THR A 101 0.18 11.44 -9.38
C THR A 101 0.33 11.93 -10.81
N PRO A 102 -0.71 12.53 -11.42
CA PRO A 102 -0.61 13.11 -12.75
C PRO A 102 0.29 14.36 -12.78
N GLU A 103 0.54 15.01 -11.63
CA GLU A 103 1.45 16.15 -11.50
C GLU A 103 2.84 15.74 -11.00
N SER A 104 3.89 16.41 -11.48
CA SER A 104 5.30 16.15 -11.14
C SER A 104 5.73 16.61 -9.74
N ASN A 105 4.81 17.11 -8.92
CA ASN A 105 5.11 17.51 -7.54
C ASN A 105 4.92 16.29 -6.64
N LEU A 106 6.02 15.81 -6.05
CA LEU A 106 5.99 14.71 -5.09
C LEU A 106 5.22 15.15 -3.85
N PRO A 107 4.14 14.45 -3.44
CA PRO A 107 3.35 14.82 -2.25
C PRO A 107 4.05 14.55 -0.91
N PHE A 108 5.30 14.07 -0.92
CA PHE A 108 6.04 13.62 0.27
C PHE A 108 7.43 14.27 0.44
N SER A 109 7.71 15.40 -0.21
CA SER A 109 8.95 16.18 0.00
C SER A 109 8.85 17.15 1.15
#